data_AF-A0A5B0E0T1-F1
#
_entry.id   AF-A0A5B0E0T1-F1
#
_cell.length_a   1.000
_cell.length_b   1.000
_cell.length_c   1.000
_cell.angle_alpha   90.00
_cell.angle_beta   90.00
_cell.angle_gamma   90.00
#
_symmetry.space_group_name_H-M   'P 1'
#
loop_
_entity.id
_entity.type
_entity.pdbx_description
1 polymer ?
#
loop_
_entity_poly.entity_id
_entity_poly.type
_entity_poly.pdbx_seq_one_letter_code
_entity_poly.pdbx_strand_id
1 'polypeptide(L)'
;MKMSKQGLAELAGHEGLVTSRYKDSVGIWTIGVGHTKAAGAPDPASDKRTYTVSELLDLFRQDVARYEAEVLRALKVPVNQTQFDALVSFHYNTGAIGWAGLTKAINSADMKRAAELFMSWKKPAEIIPRRRAEQKLFRDGVYSNQGRATVYPATAGGVVQWAKGQQVDVLQLLREAI
;
A
#
# COMPACT_ATOMS: atom_id res chain seq x y z
N MET A 1 4.36 -3.74 -15.76
CA MET A 1 3.10 -4.07 -15.05
C MET A 1 2.74 -2.91 -14.14
N LYS A 2 1.46 -2.74 -13.86
CA LYS A 2 0.92 -1.74 -12.94
C LYS A 2 0.02 -2.48 -11.95
N MET A 3 -0.13 -1.97 -10.73
CA MET A 3 -1.08 -2.55 -9.79
C MET A 3 -2.49 -2.50 -10.38
N SER A 4 -3.25 -3.57 -10.15
CA SER A 4 -4.67 -3.59 -10.51
C SER A 4 -5.47 -2.64 -9.59
N LYS A 5 -6.72 -2.33 -9.97
CA LYS A 5 -7.63 -1.62 -9.06
C LYS A 5 -7.85 -2.37 -7.75
N GLN A 6 -8.01 -3.70 -7.83
CA GLN A 6 -8.17 -4.51 -6.63
C GLN A 6 -6.91 -4.47 -5.76
N GLY A 7 -5.72 -4.51 -6.37
CA GLY A 7 -4.45 -4.38 -5.66
C GLY A 7 -4.29 -3.02 -4.97
N LEU A 8 -4.63 -1.92 -5.65
CA LEU A 8 -4.63 -0.58 -5.06
C LEU A 8 -5.62 -0.46 -3.90
N ALA A 9 -6.84 -0.99 -4.06
CA ALA A 9 -7.84 -1.00 -3.01
C ALA A 9 -7.41 -1.84 -1.81
N GLU A 10 -6.81 -3.01 -2.05
CA GLU A 10 -6.28 -3.90 -1.01
C GLU A 10 -5.17 -3.20 -0.20
N LEU A 11 -4.20 -2.58 -0.90
CA LEU A 11 -3.12 -1.85 -0.26
C LEU A 11 -3.64 -0.64 0.52
N ALA A 12 -4.54 0.16 -0.06
CA ALA A 12 -5.19 1.26 0.65
C ALA A 12 -5.97 0.76 1.88
N GLY A 13 -6.55 -0.44 1.82
CA GLY A 13 -7.21 -1.08 2.97
C GLY A 13 -6.25 -1.46 4.10
N HIS A 14 -5.00 -1.81 3.80
CA HIS A 14 -3.97 -2.06 4.82
C HIS A 14 -3.44 -0.78 5.48
N GLU A 15 -3.36 0.32 4.74
CA GLU A 15 -2.80 1.59 5.22
C GLU A 15 -3.85 2.50 5.89
N GLY A 16 -5.08 2.47 5.38
CA GLY A 16 -6.10 3.49 5.67
C GLY A 16 -5.84 4.81 4.93
N LEU A 17 -6.84 5.70 4.93
CA LEU A 17 -6.77 7.01 4.29
C LEU A 17 -7.06 8.11 5.32
N VAL A 18 -6.30 9.20 5.29
CA VAL A 18 -6.58 10.38 6.13
C VAL A 18 -6.97 11.57 5.26
N THR A 19 -8.17 12.14 5.47
CA THR A 19 -8.77 13.21 4.65
C THR A 19 -8.15 14.58 4.83
N SER A 20 -7.23 14.73 5.77
CA SER A 20 -6.45 15.94 5.98
C SER A 20 -5.01 15.53 6.32
N ARG A 21 -4.10 16.51 6.27
CA ARG A 21 -2.72 16.25 6.71
C ARG A 21 -2.70 15.77 8.17
N TYR A 22 -1.81 14.84 8.47
CA TYR A 22 -1.58 14.30 9.79
C TYR A 22 -0.09 14.18 10.07
N LYS A 23 0.27 13.97 11.34
CA LYS A 23 1.63 13.58 11.71
C LYS A 23 1.69 12.07 11.85
N ASP A 24 2.65 11.44 11.18
CA ASP A 24 2.92 10.01 11.35
C ASP A 24 3.51 9.71 12.75
N SER A 25 3.85 8.44 13.00
CA SER A 25 4.38 7.98 14.29
C SER A 25 5.71 8.62 14.70
N VAL A 26 6.44 9.23 13.77
CA VAL A 26 7.71 9.94 14.01
C VAL A 26 7.57 11.46 13.89
N GLY A 27 6.35 11.97 13.69
CA GLY A 27 6.04 13.39 13.69
C GLY A 27 6.16 14.10 12.33
N ILE A 28 6.33 13.36 11.22
CA ILE A 28 6.41 13.93 9.88
C ILE A 28 5.00 14.24 9.36
N TRP A 29 4.84 15.41 8.72
CA TRP A 29 3.60 15.78 8.05
C TRP A 29 3.37 14.91 6.83
N THR A 30 2.17 14.34 6.76
CA THR A 30 1.77 13.32 5.79
C THR A 30 0.33 13.56 5.33
N ILE A 31 0.01 13.24 4.07
CA ILE A 31 -1.36 13.33 3.52
C ILE A 31 -1.81 11.94 3.05
N GLY A 32 -3.10 11.63 3.22
CA GLY A 32 -3.71 10.47 2.59
C GLY A 32 -3.12 9.15 3.06
N VAL A 33 -2.55 8.40 2.11
CA VAL A 33 -1.96 7.09 2.31
C VAL A 33 -0.44 7.22 2.38
N GLY A 34 0.10 7.90 3.40
CA GLY A 34 1.56 7.98 3.57
C GLY A 34 2.31 8.96 2.65
N HIS A 35 1.62 9.89 1.98
CA HIS A 35 2.29 10.88 1.11
C HIS A 35 3.08 11.89 1.95
N THR A 36 4.39 11.94 1.75
CA THR A 36 5.29 12.89 2.44
C THR A 36 5.91 13.86 1.43
N LYS A 37 6.54 14.93 1.92
CA LYS A 37 7.28 15.88 1.06
C LYS A 37 8.29 15.22 0.11
N ALA A 38 8.87 14.09 0.52
CA ALA A 38 9.82 13.34 -0.31
C ALA A 38 9.17 12.69 -1.54
N ALA A 39 7.85 12.51 -1.54
CA ALA A 39 7.08 12.01 -2.68
C ALA A 39 6.74 13.11 -3.70
N GLY A 40 7.00 14.39 -3.37
CA GLY A 40 6.80 15.52 -4.27
C GLY A 40 5.67 16.45 -3.80
N ALA A 41 5.02 17.10 -4.77
CA ALA A 41 3.84 17.92 -4.48
C ALA A 41 2.60 17.02 -4.29
N PRO A 42 1.66 17.39 -3.40
CA PRO A 42 1.65 18.59 -2.56
C PRO A 42 2.49 18.47 -1.28
N ASP A 43 3.10 19.56 -0.80
CA ASP A 43 3.88 19.55 0.46
C ASP A 43 2.92 19.50 1.68
N PRO A 44 2.90 18.40 2.47
CA PRO A 44 2.01 18.25 3.63
C PRO A 44 2.19 19.32 4.71
N ALA A 45 3.39 19.95 4.80
CA ALA A 45 3.65 20.97 5.81
C ALA A 45 2.92 22.29 5.52
N SER A 46 2.61 22.57 4.25
CA SER A 46 1.90 23.78 3.83
C SER A 46 0.45 23.54 3.40
N ASP A 47 0.13 22.34 2.92
CA ASP A 47 -1.21 22.05 2.42
C ASP A 47 -2.18 21.69 3.56
N LYS A 48 -3.09 22.61 3.88
CA LYS A 48 -4.06 22.49 4.97
C LYS A 48 -5.46 22.08 4.49
N ARG A 49 -5.65 21.76 3.20
CA ARG A 49 -6.97 21.43 2.68
C ARG A 49 -7.47 20.08 3.19
N THR A 50 -8.78 19.92 3.18
CA THR A 50 -9.43 18.62 3.30
C THR A 50 -9.60 18.04 1.91
N TYR A 51 -9.22 16.78 1.77
CA TYR A 51 -9.29 16.02 0.54
C TYR A 51 -10.53 15.14 0.50
N THR A 52 -11.11 14.99 -0.69
CA THR A 52 -12.04 13.91 -0.97
C THR A 52 -11.30 12.57 -1.04
N VAL A 53 -12.01 11.46 -0.83
CA VAL A 53 -11.41 10.11 -0.94
C VAL A 53 -10.84 9.88 -2.34
N SER A 54 -11.51 10.36 -3.40
CA SER A 54 -11.01 10.21 -4.77
C SER A 54 -9.71 10.96 -5.00
N GLU A 55 -9.55 12.18 -4.48
CA GLU A 55 -8.28 12.92 -4.62
C GLU A 55 -7.13 12.22 -3.88
N LEU A 56 -7.41 11.62 -2.71
CA LEU A 56 -6.42 10.84 -1.99
C LEU A 56 -6.00 9.59 -2.77
N LEU A 57 -6.95 8.91 -3.41
CA LEU A 57 -6.66 7.73 -4.24
C LEU A 57 -5.87 8.10 -5.50
N ASP A 58 -6.16 9.25 -6.11
CA ASP A 58 -5.41 9.77 -7.27
C ASP A 58 -3.97 10.14 -6.86
N LEU A 59 -3.76 10.73 -5.68
CA LEU A 59 -2.42 10.99 -5.12
C LEU A 59 -1.68 9.69 -4.79
N PHE A 60 -2.35 8.77 -4.10
CA PHE A 60 -1.80 7.48 -3.73
C PHE A 60 -1.39 6.66 -4.97
N ARG A 61 -2.17 6.72 -6.06
CA ARG A 61 -1.82 6.08 -7.34
C ARG A 61 -0.47 6.56 -7.89
N GLN A 62 -0.21 7.86 -7.77
CA GLN A 62 1.05 8.47 -8.22
C GLN A 62 2.21 7.99 -7.34
N ASP A 63 2.04 7.99 -6.03
CA ASP A 63 3.06 7.54 -5.08
C ASP A 63 3.43 6.06 -5.28
N VAL A 64 2.43 5.21 -5.54
CA VAL A 64 2.62 3.77 -5.82
C VAL A 64 3.49 3.51 -7.04
N ALA A 65 3.54 4.44 -8.01
CA ALA A 65 4.28 4.25 -9.25
C ALA A 65 5.78 3.98 -9.03
N ARG A 66 6.37 4.56 -7.99
CA ARG A 66 7.77 4.30 -7.64
C ARG A 66 7.96 2.85 -7.20
N TYR A 67 7.09 2.34 -6.32
CA TYR A 67 7.19 0.99 -5.78
C TYR A 67 6.95 -0.07 -6.87
N GLU A 68 6.02 0.19 -7.79
CA GLU A 68 5.84 -0.66 -8.97
C GLU A 68 7.13 -0.78 -9.79
N ALA A 69 7.82 0.34 -10.04
CA ALA A 69 9.07 0.35 -10.79
C ALA A 69 10.19 -0.41 -10.04
N GLU A 70 10.25 -0.27 -8.72
CA GLU A 70 11.22 -0.98 -7.89
C GLU A 70 10.98 -2.49 -7.86
N VAL A 71 9.71 -2.92 -7.77
CA VAL A 71 9.34 -4.34 -7.88
C VAL A 71 9.71 -4.87 -9.27
N LEU A 72 9.34 -4.18 -10.35
CA LEU A 72 9.68 -4.60 -11.71
C LEU A 72 11.19 -4.74 -11.91
N ARG A 73 11.99 -3.82 -11.36
CA ARG A 73 13.45 -3.86 -11.44
C ARG A 73 14.05 -5.03 -10.66
N ALA A 74 13.41 -5.45 -9.57
CA ALA A 74 13.88 -6.55 -8.73
C ALA A 74 13.59 -7.94 -9.32
N LEU A 75 12.57 -8.05 -10.17
CA LEU A 75 12.13 -9.31 -10.78
C LEU A 75 12.90 -9.63 -12.06
N LYS A 76 13.31 -10.89 -12.20
CA LYS A 76 14.01 -11.44 -13.38
C LYS A 76 13.17 -12.46 -14.15
N VAL A 77 12.04 -12.85 -13.58
CA VAL A 77 11.08 -13.79 -14.16
C VAL A 77 9.70 -13.13 -14.20
N PRO A 78 8.81 -13.53 -15.12
CA PRO A 78 7.45 -13.02 -15.12
C PRO A 78 6.70 -13.46 -13.86
N VAL A 79 5.81 -12.58 -13.40
CA VAL A 79 4.81 -12.85 -12.36
C VAL A 79 3.44 -12.49 -12.90
N ASN A 80 2.38 -13.10 -12.35
CA ASN A 80 1.02 -12.72 -12.70
C ASN A 80 0.58 -11.43 -11.95
N GLN A 81 -0.61 -10.91 -12.27
CA GLN A 81 -1.10 -9.67 -11.69
C GLN A 81 -1.25 -9.72 -10.17
N THR A 82 -1.80 -10.79 -9.60
CA THR A 82 -2.02 -10.88 -8.15
C THR A 82 -0.71 -11.03 -7.37
N GLN A 83 0.25 -11.75 -7.95
CA GLN A 83 1.61 -11.83 -7.42
C GLN A 83 2.27 -10.45 -7.42
N PHE A 84 2.16 -9.70 -8.52
CA PHE A 84 2.69 -8.33 -8.59
C PHE A 84 2.04 -7.42 -7.56
N ASP A 85 0.71 -7.45 -7.43
CA ASP A 85 -0.02 -6.65 -6.44
C ASP A 85 0.43 -6.96 -5.00
N ALA A 86 0.62 -8.25 -4.67
CA ALA A 86 1.13 -8.67 -3.36
C ALA A 86 2.57 -8.19 -3.10
N LEU A 87 3.44 -8.22 -4.13
CA LEU A 87 4.83 -7.76 -4.01
C LEU A 87 4.93 -6.25 -3.86
N VAL A 88 4.10 -5.49 -4.56
CA VAL A 88 4.03 -4.03 -4.37
C VAL A 88 3.52 -3.70 -2.97
N SER A 89 2.49 -4.38 -2.47
CA SER A 89 2.00 -4.19 -1.09
C SER A 89 3.08 -4.50 -0.05
N PHE A 90 3.79 -5.62 -0.22
CA PHE A 90 4.93 -5.99 0.63
C PHE A 90 6.03 -4.92 0.59
N HIS A 91 6.38 -4.45 -0.61
CA HIS A 91 7.44 -3.47 -0.77
C HIS A 91 7.06 -2.11 -0.19
N TYR A 92 5.81 -1.68 -0.36
CA TYR A 92 5.27 -0.46 0.22
C TYR A 92 5.47 -0.42 1.73
N ASN A 93 5.23 -1.54 2.40
CA ASN A 93 5.38 -1.64 3.84
C ASN A 93 6.82 -1.77 4.33
N THR A 94 7.68 -2.45 3.57
CA THR A 94 8.98 -2.92 4.08
C THR A 94 10.18 -2.21 3.46
N GLY A 95 10.03 -1.62 2.27
CA GLY A 95 11.16 -1.13 1.47
C GLY A 95 12.11 -2.23 0.98
N ALA A 96 11.77 -3.52 1.14
CA ALA A 96 12.75 -4.59 1.09
C ALA A 96 12.81 -5.41 -0.20
N ILE A 97 12.04 -5.06 -1.25
CA ILE A 97 11.90 -5.92 -2.43
C ILE A 97 13.25 -6.24 -3.10
N GLY A 98 14.22 -5.33 -3.08
CA GLY A 98 15.51 -5.52 -3.74
C GLY A 98 16.41 -6.58 -3.08
N TRP A 99 16.19 -6.92 -1.81
CA TRP A 99 17.08 -7.79 -1.05
C TRP A 99 16.37 -8.87 -0.22
N ALA A 100 15.03 -8.86 -0.18
CA ALA A 100 14.26 -9.87 0.51
C ALA A 100 14.48 -11.27 -0.06
N GLY A 101 14.54 -12.28 0.82
CA GLY A 101 14.68 -13.68 0.41
C GLY A 101 13.58 -14.16 -0.53
N LEU A 102 12.36 -13.61 -0.42
CA LEU A 102 11.25 -13.94 -1.33
C LEU A 102 11.57 -13.55 -2.78
N THR A 103 12.22 -12.41 -3.01
CA THR A 103 12.65 -11.97 -4.35
C THR A 103 13.70 -12.92 -4.93
N LYS A 104 14.63 -13.41 -4.09
CA LYS A 104 15.61 -14.43 -4.50
C LYS A 104 14.91 -15.74 -4.90
N ALA A 105 13.91 -16.17 -4.16
CA ALA A 105 13.13 -17.37 -4.47
C ALA A 105 12.36 -17.19 -5.80
N ILE A 106 11.69 -16.05 -5.99
CA ILE A 106 10.97 -15.72 -7.25
C ILE A 106 11.93 -15.78 -8.44
N ASN A 107 13.08 -15.12 -8.34
CA ASN A 107 14.08 -15.08 -9.41
C ASN A 107 14.72 -16.44 -9.70
N SER A 108 14.54 -17.41 -8.81
CA SER A 108 14.93 -18.82 -9.01
C SER A 108 13.74 -19.70 -9.44
N ALA A 109 12.63 -19.07 -9.85
CA ALA A 109 11.35 -19.70 -10.22
C ALA A 109 10.67 -20.52 -9.09
N ASP A 110 11.08 -20.37 -7.84
CA ASP A 110 10.48 -21.06 -6.70
C ASP A 110 9.36 -20.22 -6.05
N MET A 111 8.21 -20.18 -6.73
CA MET A 111 7.04 -19.41 -6.29
C MET A 111 6.45 -19.93 -4.97
N LYS A 112 6.56 -21.24 -4.71
CA LYS A 112 6.08 -21.84 -3.46
C LYS A 112 6.90 -21.32 -2.29
N ARG A 113 8.23 -21.35 -2.41
CA ARG A 113 9.12 -20.82 -1.38
C ARG A 113 8.97 -19.31 -1.22
N ALA A 114 8.79 -18.58 -2.31
CA ALA A 114 8.52 -17.15 -2.26
C ALA A 114 7.28 -16.83 -1.40
N ALA A 115 6.19 -17.57 -1.59
CA ALA A 115 4.98 -17.39 -0.80
C ALA A 115 5.22 -17.62 0.70
N GLU A 116 5.97 -18.65 1.08
CA GLU A 116 6.32 -18.91 2.49
C GLU A 116 7.12 -17.76 3.13
N LEU A 117 8.01 -17.15 2.35
CA LEU A 117 8.95 -16.13 2.83
C LEU A 117 8.32 -14.77 3.15
N PHE A 118 7.07 -14.52 2.76
CA PHE A 118 6.31 -13.37 3.29
C PHE A 118 6.24 -13.41 4.83
N MET A 119 6.11 -14.61 5.42
CA MET A 119 6.01 -14.79 6.87
C MET A 119 7.34 -14.64 7.62
N SER A 120 8.45 -14.43 6.91
CA SER A 120 9.71 -13.99 7.52
C SER A 120 9.66 -12.55 8.02
N TRP A 121 8.65 -11.76 7.59
CA TRP A 121 8.51 -10.32 7.84
C TRP A 121 7.34 -10.00 8.78
N LYS A 122 7.31 -10.71 9.92
CA LYS A 122 6.17 -10.76 10.86
C LYS A 122 6.32 -9.90 12.12
N LYS A 123 7.29 -8.98 12.13
CA LYS A 123 7.53 -8.08 13.26
C LYS A 123 7.31 -6.63 12.83
N PRO A 124 6.62 -5.83 13.64
CA PRO A 124 5.97 -6.19 14.91
C PRO A 124 4.70 -7.07 14.69
N ALA A 125 4.14 -7.68 15.75
CA ALA A 125 3.16 -8.78 15.62
C ALA A 125 1.84 -8.36 14.93
N GLU A 126 1.48 -7.08 15.04
CA GLU A 126 0.33 -6.46 14.38
C GLU A 126 0.39 -6.54 12.85
N ILE A 127 1.56 -6.78 12.24
CA ILE A 127 1.69 -6.95 10.79
C ILE A 127 1.36 -8.37 10.31
N ILE A 128 1.22 -9.34 11.24
CA ILE A 128 0.96 -10.74 10.89
C ILE A 128 -0.30 -10.91 10.01
N PRO A 129 -1.45 -10.27 10.31
CA PRO A 129 -2.62 -10.36 9.45
C PRO A 129 -2.35 -9.86 8.02
N ARG A 130 -1.65 -8.72 7.87
CA ARG A 130 -1.25 -8.18 6.57
C ARG A 130 -0.35 -9.16 5.80
N ARG A 131 0.68 -9.71 6.45
CA ARG A 131 1.58 -10.69 5.81
C ARG A 131 0.85 -11.94 5.34
N ARG A 132 -0.15 -12.41 6.09
CA ARG A 132 -1.01 -13.52 5.69
C ARG A 132 -1.87 -13.16 4.48
N ALA A 133 -2.43 -11.96 4.44
CA ALA A 133 -3.21 -11.46 3.31
C ALA A 133 -2.35 -11.38 2.03
N GLU A 134 -1.16 -10.77 2.11
CA GLU A 134 -0.21 -10.69 0.99
C GLU A 134 0.26 -12.07 0.51
N GLN A 135 0.58 -12.99 1.44
CA GLN A 135 0.91 -14.37 1.10
C GLN A 135 -0.23 -15.06 0.36
N LYS A 136 -1.47 -14.90 0.85
CA LYS A 136 -2.67 -15.50 0.24
C LYS A 136 -2.94 -14.89 -1.14
N LEU A 137 -2.77 -13.59 -1.31
CA LEU A 137 -2.90 -12.92 -2.60
C LEU A 137 -1.85 -13.43 -3.60
N PHE A 138 -0.60 -13.55 -3.16
CA PHE A 138 0.50 -14.05 -3.99
C PHE A 138 0.30 -15.50 -4.43
N ARG A 139 -0.10 -16.37 -3.49
CA ARG A 139 -0.21 -17.82 -3.73
C ARG A 139 -1.53 -18.20 -4.41
N ASP A 140 -2.63 -17.63 -3.95
CA ASP A 140 -3.99 -18.10 -4.26
C ASP A 140 -4.79 -17.07 -5.08
N GLY A 141 -4.27 -15.85 -5.28
CA GLY A 141 -4.97 -14.79 -6.02
C GLY A 141 -6.17 -14.19 -5.29
N VAL A 142 -6.23 -14.32 -3.96
CA VAL A 142 -7.38 -13.90 -3.15
C VAL A 142 -7.09 -12.60 -2.40
N TYR A 143 -7.84 -11.54 -2.74
CA TYR A 143 -7.89 -10.27 -2.00
C TYR A 143 -8.67 -10.41 -0.68
N SER A 144 -8.34 -9.63 0.34
CA SER A 144 -8.89 -9.78 1.69
C SER A 144 -9.82 -8.66 2.16
N ASN A 145 -9.74 -7.47 1.55
CA ASN A 145 -10.47 -6.29 2.04
C ASN A 145 -11.75 -5.95 1.26
N GLN A 146 -12.19 -6.81 0.33
CA GLN A 146 -13.41 -6.61 -0.47
C GLN A 146 -13.48 -5.23 -1.17
N GLY A 147 -12.34 -4.64 -1.52
CA GLY A 147 -12.28 -3.31 -2.13
C GLY A 147 -12.50 -2.14 -1.19
N ARG A 148 -12.52 -2.36 0.13
CA ARG A 148 -12.80 -1.34 1.13
C ARG A 148 -11.55 -0.87 1.87
N ALA A 149 -11.57 0.38 2.32
CA ALA A 149 -10.56 0.94 3.20
C ALA A 149 -11.21 1.83 4.27
N THR A 150 -10.56 1.96 5.43
CA THR A 150 -11.02 2.89 6.46
C THR A 150 -10.49 4.29 6.19
N VAL A 151 -11.39 5.26 6.19
CA VAL A 151 -11.09 6.68 6.00
C VAL A 151 -11.25 7.40 7.34
N TYR A 152 -10.25 8.18 7.72
CA TYR A 152 -10.19 8.89 8.99
C TYR A 152 -10.06 10.40 8.77
N PRO A 153 -10.68 11.23 9.63
CA PRO A 153 -10.32 12.64 9.73
C PRO A 153 -9.09 12.83 10.64
N ALA A 154 -8.39 13.96 10.49
CA ALA A 154 -7.38 14.42 11.43
C ALA A 154 -7.64 15.87 11.88
N THR A 155 -7.17 16.20 13.08
CA THR A 155 -7.25 17.57 13.60
C THR A 155 -6.29 18.50 12.85
N ALA A 156 -6.48 19.82 12.96
CA ALA A 156 -5.57 20.81 12.38
C ALA A 156 -4.11 20.67 12.90
N GLY A 157 -3.94 20.13 14.11
CA GLY A 157 -2.65 19.82 14.72
C GLY A 157 -2.01 18.52 14.22
N GLY A 158 -2.68 17.77 13.34
CA GLY A 158 -2.18 16.55 12.72
C GLY A 158 -2.45 15.27 13.52
N VAL A 159 -3.39 15.29 14.47
CA VAL A 159 -3.76 14.09 15.25
C VAL A 159 -4.88 13.36 14.53
N VAL A 160 -4.63 12.12 14.10
CA VAL A 160 -5.63 11.26 13.45
C VAL A 160 -6.72 10.87 14.46
N GLN A 161 -7.98 11.01 14.05
CA GLN A 161 -9.14 10.66 14.87
C GLN A 161 -9.58 9.22 14.60
N TRP A 162 -8.81 8.25 15.11
CA TRP A 162 -9.04 6.81 14.86
C TRP A 162 -10.46 6.32 15.19
N ALA A 163 -11.08 6.87 16.23
CA ALA A 163 -12.45 6.53 16.64
C ALA A 163 -13.53 6.98 15.65
N LYS A 164 -13.18 7.84 14.67
CA LYS A 164 -14.10 8.36 13.64
C LYS A 164 -13.89 7.70 12.27
N GLY A 165 -13.22 6.55 12.23
CA GLY A 165 -12.98 5.80 11.00
C GLY A 165 -14.28 5.36 10.33
N GLN A 166 -14.38 5.58 9.02
CA GLN A 166 -15.50 5.14 8.21
C GLN A 166 -15.04 4.20 7.11
N GLN A 167 -15.75 3.08 6.95
CA GLN A 167 -15.48 2.12 5.88
C GLN A 167 -16.02 2.64 4.56
N VAL A 168 -15.15 2.84 3.57
CA VAL A 168 -15.52 3.31 2.23
C VAL A 168 -15.15 2.24 1.19
N ASP A 169 -16.03 2.03 0.21
CA ASP A 169 -15.73 1.22 -0.97
C ASP A 169 -14.81 2.04 -1.89
N VAL A 170 -13.50 1.87 -1.72
CA VAL A 170 -12.50 2.61 -2.50
C VAL A 170 -12.32 2.01 -3.88
N LEU A 171 -12.67 0.73 -4.08
CA LEU A 171 -12.61 0.08 -5.38
C LEU A 171 -13.52 0.76 -6.40
N GLN A 172 -14.72 1.17 -5.97
CA GLN A 172 -15.65 1.94 -6.82
C GLN A 172 -15.14 3.34 -7.17
N LEU A 173 -14.30 3.93 -6.32
CA LEU A 173 -13.76 5.28 -6.49
C LEU A 173 -12.48 5.30 -7.32
N LEU A 174 -11.79 4.16 -7.47
CA LEU A 174 -10.60 4.04 -8.30
C LEU A 174 -10.97 4.07 -9.79
N ARG A 175 -10.40 5.04 -10.51
CA ARG A 175 -10.54 5.16 -11.97
C ARG A 175 -9.78 4.04 -12.69
N GLU A 176 -10.24 3.68 -13.90
CA GLU A 176 -9.47 2.76 -14.76
C GLU A 176 -8.12 3.38 -15.13
N ALA A 177 -7.08 2.54 -15.17
CA ALA A 177 -5.82 2.97 -15.75
C ALA A 177 -6.05 3.15 -17.26
N ILE A 178 -5.88 4.38 -17.73
CA ILE A 178 -5.91 4.72 -19.17
C ILE A 178 -4.69 4.09 -19.85
#